data_AF-A0A965ECE0-F1
#
_entry.id   AF-A0A965ECE0-F1
#
_cell.length_a   1.000
_cell.length_b   1.000
_cell.length_c   1.000
_cell.angle_alpha   90.00
_cell.angle_beta   90.00
_cell.angle_gamma   90.00
#
_symmetry.space_group_name_H-M   'P 1'
#
loop_
_entity.id
_entity.type
_entity.pdbx_description
1 polymer ?
#
loop_
_entity_poly.entity_id
_entity_poly.type
_entity_poly.pdbx_seq_one_letter_code
_entity_poly.pdbx_strand_id
1 'polypeptide(L)'
;MNKHLQPCLYLRSLQVSVACALALSSAAFSAQPAKAPQAVAAAPAANSAAPTAKPAAPGVPSFADFTQWHRQYLVERGKAVKGAACIRSSSCISDESDYFRHIEAAHNIRKAIEGWAKSGNHDAAYYAGLMAFEEAKRFDEEFRIYAGHKDERYLEAGRKFLEASDRERRKAKEFLHPAAYAHRADSCMLMGDILEYEKMGNLESKALVFFYCASREYYIVGHRDQAVRAYTAMLRNGHPQSPMIIEMHARLFSQQPPNLWRPISSPAGASPAATGKPAQ
;
A
#
# COMPACT_ATOMS: atom_id res chain seq x y z
N MET A 1 -5.69 -41.61 56.01
CA MET A 1 -7.12 -41.30 55.77
C MET A 1 -7.45 -41.64 54.33
N ASN A 2 -8.67 -42.13 54.15
CA ASN A 2 -9.20 -42.88 53.02
C ASN A 2 -9.47 -42.03 51.75
N LYS A 3 -9.44 -42.70 50.58
CA LYS A 3 -10.21 -42.42 49.33
C LYS A 3 -9.74 -41.22 48.46
N HIS A 4 -9.66 -41.26 47.12
CA HIS A 4 -10.15 -42.16 46.08
C HIS A 4 -9.37 -41.94 44.75
N LEU A 5 -9.09 -43.06 44.06
CA LEU A 5 -9.13 -43.30 42.59
C LEU A 5 -8.32 -42.46 41.57
N GLN A 6 -7.29 -43.14 41.04
CA GLN A 6 -6.88 -43.36 39.62
C GLN A 6 -8.05 -43.65 38.62
N PRO A 7 -7.86 -43.95 37.29
CA PRO A 7 -6.65 -44.04 36.41
C PRO A 7 -6.87 -43.58 34.90
N CYS A 8 -5.93 -43.98 34.03
CA CYS A 8 -6.03 -44.29 32.58
C CYS A 8 -5.53 -43.20 31.60
N LEU A 9 -4.30 -43.34 31.05
CA LEU A 9 -3.98 -44.09 29.82
C LEU A 9 -4.84 -43.67 28.62
N TYR A 10 -4.26 -43.00 27.63
CA TYR A 10 -4.40 -43.38 26.22
C TYR A 10 -3.35 -42.66 25.35
N LEU A 11 -2.30 -43.41 25.00
CA LEU A 11 -1.60 -43.32 23.72
C LEU A 11 -2.63 -43.58 22.61
N ARG A 12 -2.86 -42.63 21.70
CA ARG A 12 -3.45 -42.84 20.35
C ARG A 12 -3.02 -41.64 19.49
N SER A 13 -2.01 -41.81 18.63
CA SER A 13 -2.14 -42.20 17.23
C SER A 13 -3.02 -41.27 16.40
N LEU A 14 -2.40 -40.37 15.63
CA LEU A 14 -2.96 -39.85 14.38
C LEU A 14 -1.82 -39.49 13.40
N GLN A 15 -1.32 -40.52 12.73
CA GLN A 15 -0.92 -40.40 11.33
C GLN A 15 -2.19 -40.56 10.51
N VAL A 16 -2.60 -39.51 9.78
CA VAL A 16 -3.41 -39.67 8.57
C VAL A 16 -2.87 -38.72 7.52
N SER A 17 -2.37 -39.34 6.47
CA SER A 17 -1.94 -38.87 5.16
C SER A 17 -2.73 -37.67 4.60
N VAL A 18 -2.02 -36.64 4.16
CA VAL A 18 -2.53 -35.67 3.17
C VAL A 18 -1.96 -36.06 1.82
N ALA A 19 -2.70 -36.90 1.10
CA ALA A 19 -2.60 -37.01 -0.35
C ALA A 19 -3.45 -35.86 -0.92
N CYS A 20 -2.80 -34.83 -1.47
CA CYS A 20 -3.49 -33.83 -2.27
C CYS A 20 -3.09 -34.03 -3.72
N ALA A 21 -4.07 -34.46 -4.51
CA ALA A 21 -3.94 -34.83 -5.90
C ALA A 21 -3.49 -33.65 -6.77
N LEU A 22 -2.48 -33.93 -7.59
CA LEU A 22 -2.14 -33.18 -8.80
C LEU A 22 -3.30 -33.31 -9.80
N ALA A 23 -4.02 -32.21 -10.03
CA ALA A 23 -4.79 -32.01 -11.27
C ALA A 23 -5.17 -30.54 -11.40
N LEU A 24 -4.43 -29.78 -12.20
CA LEU A 24 -4.89 -28.53 -12.81
C LEU A 24 -4.19 -28.35 -14.17
N SER A 25 -4.80 -29.02 -15.14
CA SER A 25 -5.19 -28.52 -16.46
C SER A 25 -4.30 -27.44 -17.11
N SER A 26 -3.42 -27.90 -18.00
CA SER A 26 -2.76 -27.07 -19.01
C SER A 26 -3.75 -26.75 -20.14
N ALA A 27 -4.21 -25.51 -20.23
CA ALA A 27 -4.90 -25.01 -21.42
C ALA A 27 -3.85 -24.63 -22.49
N ALA A 28 -3.53 -25.58 -23.36
CA ALA A 28 -2.74 -25.35 -24.56
C ALA A 28 -3.65 -24.78 -25.66
N PHE A 29 -3.56 -23.49 -25.93
CA PHE A 29 -4.08 -22.90 -27.17
C PHE A 29 -3.15 -23.29 -28.32
N SER A 30 -3.52 -24.32 -29.08
CA SER A 30 -2.95 -24.59 -30.41
C SER A 30 -3.57 -23.64 -31.43
N ALA A 31 -2.76 -22.73 -31.95
CA ALA A 31 -3.05 -22.01 -33.18
C ALA A 31 -2.53 -22.84 -34.36
N GLN A 32 -3.42 -23.27 -35.25
CA GLN A 32 -3.06 -23.73 -36.59
C GLN A 32 -3.64 -22.77 -37.63
N PRO A 33 -2.88 -22.46 -38.71
CA PRO A 33 -3.25 -21.47 -39.70
C PRO A 33 -4.13 -22.10 -40.78
N ALA A 34 -5.21 -21.42 -41.17
CA ALA A 34 -6.01 -21.80 -42.33
C ALA A 34 -5.99 -20.69 -43.40
N LYS A 35 -5.51 -21.13 -44.57
CA LYS A 35 -5.38 -20.55 -45.90
C LYS A 35 -6.55 -19.65 -46.35
N ALA A 36 -6.20 -18.64 -47.14
CA ALA A 36 -7.08 -17.70 -47.86
C ALA A 36 -8.02 -18.37 -48.90
N PRO A 37 -9.03 -17.60 -49.37
CA PRO A 37 -9.03 -17.25 -50.79
C PRO A 37 -9.34 -15.77 -51.11
N GLN A 38 -8.69 -15.30 -52.18
CA GLN A 38 -8.99 -14.13 -53.04
C GLN A 38 -10.44 -14.20 -53.59
N ALA A 39 -11.10 -13.20 -54.17
CA ALA A 39 -10.99 -11.74 -54.33
C ALA A 39 -12.28 -11.33 -55.10
N VAL A 40 -12.90 -10.19 -54.80
CA VAL A 40 -13.78 -9.46 -55.75
C VAL A 40 -13.63 -7.95 -55.52
N ALA A 41 -13.67 -7.20 -56.62
CA ALA A 41 -13.06 -5.89 -56.84
C ALA A 41 -13.91 -4.64 -56.48
N ALA A 42 -13.16 -3.54 -56.29
CA ALA A 42 -13.39 -2.14 -56.72
C ALA A 42 -14.47 -1.24 -56.07
N ALA A 43 -14.02 -0.18 -55.37
CA ALA A 43 -14.12 1.24 -55.77
C ALA A 43 -13.46 2.17 -54.69
N PRO A 44 -12.99 3.39 -55.03
CA PRO A 44 -11.91 4.08 -54.32
C PRO A 44 -12.41 5.13 -53.30
N ALA A 45 -11.68 5.33 -52.20
CA ALA A 45 -11.88 6.49 -51.34
C ALA A 45 -10.56 6.98 -50.71
N ALA A 46 -10.12 8.14 -51.22
CA ALA A 46 -9.38 9.22 -50.58
C ALA A 46 -8.23 8.88 -49.60
N ASN A 47 -7.00 9.08 -50.09
CA ASN A 47 -5.83 9.39 -49.27
C ASN A 47 -6.11 10.63 -48.42
N SER A 48 -6.35 10.44 -47.12
CA SER A 48 -6.18 11.48 -46.12
C SER A 48 -4.94 11.09 -45.30
N ALA A 49 -3.81 11.72 -45.63
CA ALA A 49 -2.60 11.64 -44.85
C ALA A 49 -2.88 12.18 -43.44
N ALA A 50 -2.87 11.30 -42.44
CA ALA A 50 -2.87 11.70 -41.04
C ALA A 50 -1.53 12.40 -40.74
N PRO A 51 -1.53 13.55 -40.06
CA PRO A 51 -0.29 14.20 -39.65
C PRO A 51 0.40 13.31 -38.62
N THR A 52 1.62 12.88 -38.94
CA THR A 52 2.54 12.24 -38.02
C THR A 52 2.70 13.10 -36.78
N ALA A 53 2.13 12.63 -35.66
CA ALA A 53 2.29 13.24 -34.36
C ALA A 53 3.77 13.21 -33.97
N LYS A 54 4.32 14.40 -33.74
CA LYS A 54 5.65 14.63 -33.17
C LYS A 54 5.74 13.90 -31.82
N PRO A 55 6.85 13.19 -31.51
CA PRO A 55 6.99 12.50 -30.23
C PRO A 55 6.91 13.53 -29.10
N ALA A 56 5.96 13.32 -28.19
CA ALA A 56 5.82 14.11 -26.99
C ALA A 56 7.14 14.06 -26.21
N ALA A 57 7.59 15.22 -25.72
CA ALA A 57 8.66 15.27 -24.72
C ALA A 57 8.32 14.30 -23.58
N PRO A 58 9.30 13.60 -22.98
CA PRO A 58 9.01 12.65 -21.91
C PRO A 58 8.27 13.40 -20.80
N GLY A 59 6.98 13.11 -20.68
CA GLY A 59 6.12 13.73 -19.68
C GLY A 59 6.61 13.36 -18.29
N VAL A 60 6.31 14.20 -17.30
CA VAL A 60 6.49 13.84 -15.89
C VAL A 60 5.70 12.55 -15.65
N PRO A 61 6.32 11.48 -15.11
CA PRO A 61 5.62 10.22 -14.88
C PRO A 61 4.43 10.42 -13.95
N SER A 62 3.35 9.70 -14.25
CA SER A 62 2.13 9.70 -13.45
C SER A 62 2.22 8.73 -12.27
N PHE A 63 1.27 8.82 -11.34
CA PHE A 63 1.11 7.86 -10.26
C PHE A 63 1.02 6.40 -10.75
N ALA A 64 0.37 6.15 -11.89
CA ALA A 64 0.25 4.81 -12.48
C ALA A 64 1.60 4.27 -12.96
N ASP A 65 2.46 5.13 -13.50
CA ASP A 65 3.81 4.75 -13.93
C ASP A 65 4.66 4.32 -12.73
N PHE A 66 4.61 5.10 -11.63
CA PHE A 66 5.30 4.73 -10.40
C PHE A 66 4.74 3.46 -9.76
N THR A 67 3.42 3.24 -9.85
CA THR A 67 2.79 1.97 -9.44
C THR A 67 3.38 0.78 -10.20
N GLN A 68 3.52 0.92 -11.52
CA GLN A 68 4.09 -0.13 -12.37
C GLN A 68 5.56 -0.37 -12.03
N TRP A 69 6.36 0.68 -11.88
CA TRP A 69 7.77 0.57 -11.50
C TRP A 69 7.93 -0.08 -10.13
N HIS A 70 7.09 0.27 -9.15
CA HIS A 70 7.09 -0.37 -7.84
C HIS A 70 6.79 -1.88 -7.94
N ARG A 71 5.79 -2.27 -8.73
CA ARG A 71 5.50 -3.70 -8.97
C ARG A 71 6.68 -4.41 -9.63
N GLN A 72 7.31 -3.78 -10.62
CA GLN A 72 8.49 -4.35 -11.28
C GLN A 72 9.66 -4.50 -10.31
N TYR A 73 9.88 -3.52 -9.44
CA TYR A 73 10.86 -3.60 -8.36
C TYR A 73 10.61 -4.81 -7.45
N LEU A 74 9.37 -5.03 -7.00
CA LEU A 74 9.02 -6.18 -6.18
C LEU A 74 9.27 -7.52 -6.90
N VAL A 75 8.97 -7.59 -8.20
CA VAL A 75 9.23 -8.78 -9.02
C VAL A 75 10.73 -9.07 -9.12
N GLU A 76 11.55 -8.07 -9.47
CA GLU A 76 13.00 -8.23 -9.58
C GLU A 76 13.64 -8.60 -8.23
N ARG A 77 13.17 -7.97 -7.14
CA ARG A 77 13.58 -8.37 -5.79
C ARG A 77 13.19 -9.80 -5.44
N GLY A 78 11.97 -10.22 -5.79
CA GLY A 78 11.52 -11.59 -5.55
C GLY A 78 12.39 -12.63 -6.27
N LYS A 79 12.83 -12.32 -7.51
CA LYS A 79 13.80 -13.15 -8.24
C LYS A 79 15.16 -13.16 -7.56
N ALA A 80 15.65 -12.02 -7.11
CA ALA A 80 16.90 -11.93 -6.36
C ALA A 80 16.86 -12.75 -5.05
N VAL A 81 15.76 -12.70 -4.29
CA VAL A 81 15.60 -13.51 -3.07
C VAL A 81 15.64 -15.00 -3.38
N LYS A 82 14.98 -15.45 -4.46
CA LYS A 82 15.06 -16.84 -4.93
C LYS A 82 16.47 -17.23 -5.35
N GLY A 83 17.18 -16.33 -6.04
CA GLY A 83 18.59 -16.52 -6.41
C GLY A 83 19.49 -16.67 -5.17
N ALA A 84 19.37 -15.79 -4.19
CA ALA A 84 20.12 -15.87 -2.92
C ALA A 84 19.80 -17.15 -2.12
N ALA A 85 18.55 -17.62 -2.16
CA ALA A 85 18.18 -18.89 -1.55
C ALA A 85 18.81 -20.08 -2.29
N CYS A 86 18.84 -20.02 -3.62
CA CYS A 86 19.51 -21.03 -4.44
C CYS A 86 21.00 -21.08 -4.13
N ILE A 87 21.75 -19.98 -4.20
CA ILE A 87 23.20 -19.96 -3.99
C ILE A 87 23.62 -20.55 -2.63
N ARG A 88 22.76 -20.42 -1.60
CA ARG A 88 22.98 -21.01 -0.27
C ARG A 88 22.75 -22.53 -0.21
N SER A 89 22.12 -23.12 -1.22
CA SER A 89 21.86 -24.55 -1.34
C SER A 89 22.97 -25.26 -2.10
N SER A 90 23.37 -26.44 -1.62
CA SER A 90 24.38 -27.28 -2.28
C SER A 90 23.93 -27.87 -3.63
N SER A 91 22.63 -27.82 -3.94
CA SER A 91 22.04 -28.32 -5.19
C SER A 91 21.75 -27.23 -6.22
N CYS A 92 22.21 -26.00 -5.98
CA CYS A 92 21.94 -24.90 -6.91
C CYS A 92 22.73 -25.06 -8.21
N ILE A 93 22.00 -25.03 -9.32
CA ILE A 93 22.55 -25.08 -10.68
C ILE A 93 22.66 -23.66 -11.29
N SER A 94 22.05 -22.66 -10.65
CA SER A 94 22.05 -21.27 -11.12
C SER A 94 23.40 -20.59 -10.91
N ASP A 95 23.80 -19.76 -11.87
CA ASP A 95 24.94 -18.86 -11.75
C ASP A 95 24.62 -17.70 -10.77
N GLU A 96 25.63 -17.25 -10.03
CA GLU A 96 25.54 -16.07 -9.15
C GLU A 96 25.24 -14.79 -9.95
N SER A 97 25.61 -14.76 -11.23
CA SER A 97 25.35 -13.62 -12.13
C SER A 97 23.86 -13.28 -12.26
N ASP A 98 22.97 -14.29 -12.26
CA ASP A 98 21.52 -14.05 -12.34
C ASP A 98 20.98 -13.37 -11.09
N TYR A 99 21.50 -13.72 -9.92
CA TYR A 99 21.18 -13.04 -8.68
C TYR A 99 21.59 -11.56 -8.73
N PHE A 100 22.82 -11.27 -9.15
CA PHE A 100 23.32 -9.89 -9.24
C PHE A 100 22.54 -9.05 -10.26
N ARG A 101 22.18 -9.63 -11.42
CA ARG A 101 21.39 -8.95 -12.45
C ARG A 101 20.04 -8.47 -11.90
N HIS A 102 19.34 -9.31 -11.14
CA HIS A 102 18.05 -8.96 -10.56
C HIS A 102 18.17 -7.92 -9.44
N ILE A 103 19.25 -7.94 -8.66
CA ILE A 103 19.54 -6.89 -7.67
C ILE A 103 19.82 -5.55 -8.35
N GLU A 104 20.63 -5.56 -9.40
CA GLU A 104 20.96 -4.34 -10.15
C GLU A 104 19.72 -3.74 -10.80
N ALA A 105 18.87 -4.55 -11.42
CA ALA A 105 17.60 -4.11 -11.99
C ALA A 105 16.70 -3.45 -10.92
N ALA A 106 16.53 -4.10 -9.76
CA ALA A 106 15.77 -3.53 -8.65
C ALA A 106 16.40 -2.22 -8.12
N HIS A 107 17.74 -2.17 -8.05
CA HIS A 107 18.47 -0.98 -7.62
C HIS A 107 18.23 0.20 -8.58
N ASN A 108 18.29 -0.04 -9.89
CA ASN A 108 18.10 0.97 -10.91
C ASN A 108 16.68 1.54 -10.88
N ILE A 109 15.66 0.70 -10.71
CA ILE A 109 14.27 1.14 -10.54
C ILE A 109 14.12 2.02 -9.31
N ARG A 110 14.65 1.58 -8.16
CA ARG A 110 14.64 2.39 -6.92
C ARG A 110 15.31 3.74 -7.14
N LYS A 111 16.48 3.77 -7.79
CA LYS A 111 17.21 5.01 -8.05
C LYS A 111 16.45 5.96 -8.97
N ALA A 112 15.75 5.44 -9.97
CA ALA A 112 14.88 6.25 -10.82
C ALA A 112 13.76 6.92 -10.01
N ILE A 113 13.05 6.17 -9.16
CA ILE A 113 11.98 6.69 -8.29
C ILE A 113 12.54 7.72 -7.29
N GLU A 114 13.67 7.41 -6.63
CA GLU A 114 14.35 8.34 -5.73
C GLU A 114 14.78 9.64 -6.43
N GLY A 115 15.19 9.56 -7.70
CA GLY A 115 15.54 10.72 -8.51
C GLY A 115 14.36 11.67 -8.70
N TRP A 116 13.19 11.13 -9.06
CA TRP A 116 11.95 11.91 -9.20
C TRP A 116 11.43 12.45 -7.87
N ALA A 117 11.59 11.69 -6.78
CA ALA A 117 11.24 12.17 -5.44
C ALA A 117 12.07 13.41 -5.07
N LYS A 118 13.39 13.36 -5.34
CA LYS A 118 14.30 14.49 -5.09
C LYS A 118 14.05 15.70 -5.99
N SER A 119 13.49 15.50 -7.19
CA SER A 119 13.07 16.60 -8.07
C SER A 119 11.73 17.23 -7.64
N GLY A 120 11.14 16.79 -6.53
CA GLY A 120 9.90 17.36 -5.97
C GLY A 120 8.61 16.68 -6.44
N ASN A 121 8.67 15.54 -7.13
CA ASN A 121 7.45 14.80 -7.47
C ASN A 121 6.89 14.07 -6.24
N HIS A 122 5.72 14.48 -5.77
CA HIS A 122 5.08 13.93 -4.58
C HIS A 122 4.66 12.46 -4.72
N ASP A 123 4.26 12.03 -5.93
CA ASP A 123 3.86 10.65 -6.18
C ASP A 123 5.09 9.73 -6.17
N ALA A 124 6.20 10.19 -6.75
CA ALA A 124 7.49 9.50 -6.63
C ALA A 124 7.98 9.45 -5.18
N ALA A 125 7.79 10.53 -4.43
CA ALA A 125 8.15 10.61 -3.02
C ALA A 125 7.37 9.62 -2.16
N TYR A 126 6.07 9.42 -2.45
CA TYR A 126 5.27 8.36 -1.85
C TYR A 126 5.89 6.97 -2.07
N TYR A 127 6.21 6.61 -3.32
CA TYR A 127 6.78 5.30 -3.63
C TYR A 127 8.21 5.12 -3.09
N ALA A 128 9.04 6.17 -3.13
CA ALA A 128 10.37 6.14 -2.51
C ALA A 128 10.28 5.90 -1.00
N GLY A 129 9.32 6.55 -0.34
CA GLY A 129 9.00 6.34 1.06
C GLY A 129 8.50 4.93 1.36
N LEU A 130 7.58 4.42 0.54
CA LEU A 130 7.03 3.06 0.66
C LEU A 130 8.13 2.00 0.58
N MET A 131 8.99 2.08 -0.44
CA MET A 131 10.08 1.14 -0.65
C MET A 131 11.09 1.16 0.51
N ALA A 132 11.41 2.35 1.03
CA ALA A 132 12.28 2.48 2.18
C ALA A 132 11.64 1.90 3.45
N PHE A 133 10.33 2.08 3.65
CA PHE A 133 9.63 1.51 4.78
C PHE A 133 9.50 -0.01 4.72
N GLU A 134 9.22 -0.58 3.55
CA GLU A 134 9.23 -2.03 3.33
C GLU A 134 10.62 -2.63 3.62
N GLU A 135 11.68 -1.93 3.22
CA GLU A 135 13.05 -2.34 3.49
C GLU A 135 13.39 -2.29 4.98
N ALA A 136 12.90 -1.26 5.70
CA ALA A 136 13.05 -1.19 7.14
C ALA A 136 12.38 -2.38 7.84
N LYS A 137 11.14 -2.71 7.47
CA LYS A 137 10.43 -3.88 8.01
C LYS A 137 11.19 -5.18 7.75
N ARG A 138 11.74 -5.35 6.55
CA ARG A 138 12.56 -6.53 6.22
C ARG A 138 13.80 -6.62 7.11
N PHE A 139 14.49 -5.51 7.36
CA PHE A 139 15.65 -5.53 8.26
C PHE A 139 15.26 -5.82 9.72
N ASP A 140 14.10 -5.35 10.17
CA ASP A 140 13.57 -5.72 11.49
C ASP A 140 13.20 -7.21 11.58
N GLU A 141 12.63 -7.78 10.53
CA GLU A 141 12.35 -9.21 10.44
C GLU A 141 13.65 -10.03 10.55
N GLU A 142 14.71 -9.61 9.87
CA GLU A 142 16.01 -10.28 9.98
C GLU A 142 16.62 -10.09 11.37
N PHE A 143 16.53 -8.89 11.95
CA PHE A 143 16.96 -8.66 13.34
C PHE A 143 16.28 -9.64 14.31
N ARG A 144 14.98 -9.94 14.14
CA ARG A 144 14.26 -10.90 15.01
C ARG A 144 14.85 -12.31 14.97
N ILE A 145 15.42 -12.74 13.84
CA ILE A 145 16.12 -14.02 13.76
C ILE A 145 17.33 -14.03 14.70
N TYR A 146 18.09 -12.93 14.72
CA TYR A 146 19.31 -12.81 15.52
C TYR A 146 19.07 -12.44 16.99
N ALA A 147 17.96 -11.77 17.31
CA ALA A 147 17.68 -11.22 18.63
C ALA A 147 17.53 -12.27 19.75
N GLY A 148 17.21 -13.53 19.41
CA GLY A 148 17.06 -14.62 20.37
C GLY A 148 18.33 -15.39 20.70
N HIS A 149 19.46 -15.07 20.07
CA HIS A 149 20.71 -15.81 20.25
C HIS A 149 21.48 -15.36 21.51
N LYS A 150 22.17 -16.30 22.15
CA LYS A 150 23.01 -16.05 23.34
C LYS A 150 24.43 -15.60 22.99
N ASP A 151 24.93 -15.91 21.80
CA ASP A 151 26.30 -15.57 21.42
C ASP A 151 26.40 -14.11 20.98
N GLU A 152 27.43 -13.42 21.46
CA GLU A 152 27.65 -11.99 21.22
C GLU A 152 27.80 -11.65 19.73
N ARG A 153 28.44 -12.52 18.94
CA ARG A 153 28.62 -12.32 17.49
C ARG A 153 27.29 -12.24 16.73
N TYR A 154 26.29 -13.03 17.13
CA TYR A 154 24.96 -12.99 16.52
C TYR A 154 24.20 -11.73 16.96
N LEU A 155 24.35 -11.31 18.22
CA LEU A 155 23.78 -10.06 18.71
C LEU A 155 24.37 -8.82 18.02
N GLU A 156 25.68 -8.82 17.73
CA GLU A 156 26.34 -7.78 16.93
C GLU A 156 25.82 -7.74 15.48
N ALA A 157 25.67 -8.90 14.84
CA ALA A 157 25.05 -8.97 13.52
C ALA A 157 23.61 -8.43 13.53
N GLY A 158 22.82 -8.81 14.54
CA GLY A 158 21.48 -8.28 14.76
C GLY A 158 21.46 -6.74 14.90
N ARG A 159 22.38 -6.17 15.68
CA ARG A 159 22.48 -4.70 15.84
C ARG A 159 22.68 -3.98 14.49
N LYS A 160 23.47 -4.54 13.57
CA LYS A 160 23.66 -3.96 12.23
C LYS A 160 22.37 -3.93 11.41
N PHE A 161 21.52 -4.95 11.55
CA PHE A 161 20.20 -4.98 10.90
C PHE A 161 19.24 -3.96 11.52
N LEU A 162 19.24 -3.84 12.84
CA LEU A 162 18.43 -2.82 13.52
C LEU A 162 18.84 -1.40 13.09
N GLU A 163 20.15 -1.12 13.02
CA GLU A 163 20.65 0.16 12.50
C GLU A 163 20.27 0.39 11.03
N ALA A 164 20.28 -0.66 10.21
CA ALA A 164 19.85 -0.57 8.82
C ALA A 164 18.36 -0.26 8.69
N SER A 165 17.52 -0.90 9.52
CA SER A 165 16.10 -0.60 9.63
C SER A 165 15.85 0.86 10.01
N ASP A 166 16.52 1.34 11.07
CA ASP A 166 16.38 2.72 11.53
C ASP A 166 16.80 3.75 10.46
N ARG A 167 17.85 3.44 9.68
CA ARG A 167 18.29 4.28 8.55
C ARG A 167 17.23 4.34 7.45
N GLU A 168 16.69 3.20 7.03
CA GLU A 168 15.67 3.16 5.98
C GLU A 168 14.35 3.80 6.45
N ARG A 169 13.99 3.64 7.72
CA ARG A 169 12.82 4.32 8.31
C ARG A 169 12.98 5.84 8.34
N ARG A 170 14.16 6.34 8.68
CA ARG A 170 14.46 7.79 8.61
C ARG A 170 14.34 8.29 7.18
N LYS A 171 14.94 7.57 6.23
CA LYS A 171 14.87 7.87 4.80
C LYS A 171 13.44 7.88 4.26
N ALA A 172 12.60 6.94 4.71
CA ALA A 172 11.18 6.91 4.35
C ALA A 172 10.47 8.19 4.79
N LYS A 173 10.70 8.63 6.04
CA LYS A 173 10.14 9.89 6.56
C LYS A 173 10.65 11.10 5.78
N GLU A 174 11.93 11.14 5.42
CA GLU A 174 12.52 12.23 4.64
C GLU A 174 11.83 12.40 3.27
N PHE A 175 11.55 11.32 2.55
CA PHE A 175 10.81 11.39 1.29
C PHE A 175 9.34 11.77 1.51
N LEU A 176 8.69 11.23 2.54
CA LEU A 176 7.25 11.42 2.74
C LEU A 176 6.90 12.79 3.33
N HIS A 177 7.80 13.41 4.09
CA HIS A 177 7.54 14.69 4.76
C HIS A 177 6.98 15.76 3.81
N PRO A 178 7.63 16.10 2.68
CA PRO A 178 7.10 17.10 1.75
C PRO A 178 5.71 16.76 1.21
N ALA A 179 5.46 15.50 0.85
CA ALA A 179 4.17 15.08 0.28
C ALA A 179 3.05 15.03 1.33
N ALA A 180 3.35 14.61 2.56
CA ALA A 180 2.40 14.60 3.66
C ALA A 180 2.00 16.02 4.09
N TYR A 181 2.96 16.96 4.14
CA TYR A 181 2.67 18.37 4.44
C TYR A 181 1.94 19.09 3.30
N ALA A 182 2.04 18.57 2.07
CA ALA A 182 1.20 18.98 0.95
C ALA A 182 -0.19 18.32 0.96
N HIS A 183 -0.59 17.68 2.06
CA HIS A 183 -1.89 17.05 2.25
C HIS A 183 -2.23 15.95 1.23
N ARG A 184 -1.22 15.19 0.77
CA ARG A 184 -1.46 14.01 -0.08
C ARG A 184 -1.92 12.84 0.79
N ALA A 185 -3.15 12.38 0.59
CA ALA A 185 -3.80 11.38 1.44
C ALA A 185 -2.96 10.10 1.64
N ASP A 186 -2.44 9.52 0.56
CA ASP A 186 -1.62 8.29 0.61
C ASP A 186 -0.32 8.50 1.38
N SER A 187 0.32 9.66 1.21
CA SER A 187 1.56 10.01 1.92
C SER A 187 1.31 10.27 3.40
N CYS A 188 0.20 10.93 3.74
CA CYS A 188 -0.24 11.10 5.12
C CYS A 188 -0.53 9.74 5.79
N MET A 189 -1.22 8.83 5.10
CA MET A 189 -1.51 7.49 5.62
C MET A 189 -0.21 6.73 5.92
N LEU A 190 0.70 6.68 4.95
CA LEU A 190 1.96 5.96 5.08
C LEU A 190 2.88 6.56 6.15
N MET A 191 2.90 7.89 6.30
CA MET A 191 3.63 8.54 7.39
C MET A 191 3.04 8.18 8.76
N GLY A 192 1.70 8.09 8.87
CA GLY A 192 1.02 7.57 10.05
C GLY A 192 1.46 6.14 10.37
N ASP A 193 1.45 5.25 9.38
CA ASP A 193 1.87 3.85 9.52
C ASP A 193 3.33 3.72 9.98
N ILE A 194 4.24 4.56 9.46
CA ILE A 194 5.65 4.59 9.88
C ILE A 194 5.77 4.99 11.35
N LEU A 195 5.04 6.02 11.79
CA LEU A 195 5.09 6.52 13.16
C LEU A 195 4.39 5.61 14.15
N GLU A 196 3.33 4.90 13.73
CA GLU A 196 2.71 3.83 14.51
C GLU A 196 3.68 2.66 14.67
N TYR A 197 4.37 2.27 13.59
CA TYR A 197 5.37 1.20 13.61
C TYR A 197 6.56 1.51 14.53
N GLU A 198 6.93 2.78 14.69
CA GLU A 198 7.97 3.22 15.64
C GLU A 198 7.60 3.00 17.11
N LYS A 199 6.30 2.96 17.45
CA LYS A 199 5.85 2.97 18.84
C LYS A 199 5.46 1.59 19.35
N MET A 200 6.17 1.15 20.38
CA MET A 200 5.58 0.30 21.44
C MET A 200 5.19 1.20 22.63
N GLY A 201 3.91 1.57 22.75
CA GLY A 201 3.33 1.91 24.07
C GLY A 201 3.12 3.37 24.49
N ASN A 202 2.88 4.34 23.61
CA ASN A 202 2.37 5.66 24.06
C ASN A 202 1.20 6.16 23.19
N LEU A 203 0.03 6.36 23.82
CA LEU A 203 -1.28 6.61 23.21
C LEU A 203 -1.41 7.97 22.52
N GLU A 204 -0.57 8.96 22.84
CA GLU A 204 -0.51 10.23 22.10
C GLU A 204 0.62 10.16 21.07
N SER A 205 0.31 9.58 19.90
CA SER A 205 1.27 9.43 18.82
C SER A 205 1.23 10.62 17.86
N LYS A 206 2.41 11.03 17.38
CA LYS A 206 2.53 11.92 16.23
C LYS A 206 1.79 11.36 15.00
N ALA A 207 1.56 10.04 14.96
CA ALA A 207 0.79 9.36 13.92
C ALA A 207 -0.66 9.84 13.84
N LEU A 208 -1.29 10.22 14.96
CA LEU A 208 -2.68 10.73 14.97
C LEU A 208 -2.88 11.88 13.98
N VAL A 209 -1.95 12.84 13.94
CA VAL A 209 -2.03 14.01 13.05
C VAL A 209 -1.98 13.59 11.58
N PHE A 210 -1.14 12.62 11.24
CA PHE A 210 -1.01 12.11 9.88
C PHE A 210 -2.21 11.24 9.47
N PHE A 211 -2.75 10.41 10.37
CA PHE A 211 -3.99 9.68 10.12
C PHE A 211 -5.20 10.61 10.00
N TYR A 212 -5.25 11.70 10.75
CA TYR A 212 -6.25 12.75 10.58
C TYR A 212 -6.13 13.42 9.21
N CYS A 213 -4.92 13.79 8.78
CA CYS A 213 -4.66 14.29 7.42
C CYS A 213 -5.20 13.30 6.38
N ALA A 214 -4.82 12.02 6.47
CA ALA A 214 -5.27 11.00 5.52
C ALA A 214 -6.79 10.85 5.49
N SER A 215 -7.42 10.72 6.66
CA SER A 215 -8.86 10.51 6.78
C SER A 215 -9.66 11.69 6.22
N ARG A 216 -9.24 12.93 6.51
CA ARG A 216 -9.86 14.15 5.98
C ARG A 216 -9.72 14.23 4.46
N GLU A 217 -8.52 13.98 3.92
CA GLU A 217 -8.28 14.10 2.49
C GLU A 217 -8.98 12.99 1.68
N TYR A 218 -8.98 11.74 2.16
CA TYR A 218 -9.79 10.68 1.55
C TYR A 218 -11.28 11.00 1.56
N TYR A 219 -11.78 11.62 2.65
CA TYR A 219 -13.18 12.04 2.73
C TYR A 219 -13.51 13.12 1.71
N ILE A 220 -12.65 14.15 1.56
CA ILE A 220 -12.84 15.24 0.59
C ILE A 220 -12.89 14.72 -0.84
N VAL A 221 -12.03 13.75 -1.18
CA VAL A 221 -11.99 13.13 -2.53
C VAL A 221 -13.16 12.15 -2.76
N GLY A 222 -13.87 11.73 -1.70
CA GLY A 222 -15.00 10.80 -1.79
C GLY A 222 -14.62 9.32 -1.60
N HIS A 223 -13.39 9.02 -1.20
CA HIS A 223 -12.93 7.67 -0.87
C HIS A 223 -13.32 7.27 0.56
N ARG A 224 -14.62 7.07 0.79
CA ARG A 224 -15.19 6.80 2.13
C ARG A 224 -14.52 5.63 2.85
N ASP A 225 -14.25 4.52 2.17
CA ASP A 225 -13.66 3.32 2.80
C ASP A 225 -12.23 3.58 3.30
N GLN A 226 -11.43 4.32 2.52
CA GLN A 226 -10.08 4.71 2.91
C GLN A 226 -10.12 5.74 4.05
N ALA A 227 -11.08 6.66 4.02
CA ALA A 227 -11.29 7.62 5.10
C ALA A 227 -11.65 6.91 6.42
N VAL A 228 -12.54 5.92 6.38
CA VAL A 228 -12.90 5.09 7.54
C VAL A 228 -11.69 4.28 8.02
N ARG A 229 -10.89 3.70 7.12
CA ARG A 229 -9.65 3.00 7.50
C ARG A 229 -8.70 3.91 8.27
N ALA A 230 -8.41 5.10 7.75
CA ALA A 230 -7.57 6.08 8.43
C ALA A 230 -8.19 6.51 9.78
N TYR A 231 -9.51 6.68 9.85
CA TYR A 231 -10.22 6.99 11.10
C TYR A 231 -10.07 5.87 12.15
N THR A 232 -10.12 4.59 11.75
CA THR A 232 -9.88 3.49 12.69
C THR A 232 -8.43 3.50 13.22
N ALA A 233 -7.46 3.91 12.40
CA ALA A 233 -6.09 4.10 12.85
C ALA A 233 -5.98 5.27 13.84
N MET A 234 -6.73 6.37 13.64
CA MET A 234 -6.81 7.47 14.60
C MET A 234 -7.29 6.99 15.97
N LEU A 235 -8.33 6.15 16.03
CA LEU A 235 -8.87 5.61 17.28
C LEU A 235 -7.87 4.75 18.07
N ARG A 236 -6.94 4.07 17.37
CA ARG A 236 -5.88 3.28 18.00
C ARG A 236 -4.74 4.15 18.54
N ASN A 237 -4.56 5.32 17.94
CA ASN A 237 -3.36 6.16 18.07
C ASN A 237 -3.60 7.49 18.78
N GLY A 238 -4.82 7.73 19.29
CA GLY A 238 -5.23 8.96 19.94
C GLY A 238 -6.37 8.78 20.95
N HIS A 239 -6.57 9.77 21.80
CA HIS A 239 -7.65 9.78 22.78
C HIS A 239 -9.03 9.99 22.10
N PRO A 240 -10.09 9.22 22.44
CA PRO A 240 -11.41 9.37 21.81
C PRO A 240 -12.02 10.77 21.88
N GLN A 241 -11.65 11.58 22.88
CA GLN A 241 -12.07 12.98 23.02
C GLN A 241 -11.19 13.98 22.26
N SER A 242 -10.22 13.51 21.45
CA SER A 242 -9.42 14.39 20.61
C SER A 242 -10.32 15.14 19.62
N PRO A 243 -10.15 16.46 19.42
CA PRO A 243 -10.96 17.23 18.48
C PRO A 243 -10.90 16.66 17.06
N MET A 244 -9.74 16.13 16.66
CA MET A 244 -9.55 15.48 15.35
C MET A 244 -10.45 14.24 15.18
N ILE A 245 -10.56 13.41 16.22
CA ILE A 245 -11.39 12.20 16.20
C ILE A 245 -12.87 12.56 16.20
N ILE A 246 -13.28 13.52 17.03
CA ILE A 246 -14.67 13.99 17.10
C ILE A 246 -15.11 14.58 15.75
N GLU A 247 -14.27 15.42 15.14
CA GLU A 247 -14.53 16.02 13.83
C GLU A 247 -14.71 14.96 12.74
N MET A 248 -13.77 14.00 12.63
CA MET A 248 -13.87 12.95 11.61
C MET A 248 -15.03 11.99 11.87
N HIS A 249 -15.32 11.69 13.14
CA HIS A 249 -16.48 10.88 13.49
C HIS A 249 -17.78 11.55 13.03
N ALA A 250 -17.94 12.85 13.27
CA ALA A 250 -19.07 13.62 12.78
C ALA A 250 -19.15 13.54 11.25
N ARG A 251 -18.08 13.87 10.52
CA ARG A 251 -18.11 13.83 9.04
C ARG A 251 -18.48 12.46 8.46
N LEU A 252 -17.93 11.39 9.03
CA LEU A 252 -18.11 10.05 8.48
C LEU A 252 -19.48 9.44 8.84
N PHE A 253 -19.99 9.70 10.04
CA PHE A 253 -21.16 9.00 10.59
C PHE A 253 -22.36 9.89 10.90
N SER A 254 -22.22 11.21 10.92
CA SER A 254 -23.33 12.14 11.21
C SER A 254 -24.17 12.50 9.97
N GLN A 255 -24.11 11.70 8.90
CA GLN A 255 -25.26 11.64 8.00
C GLN A 255 -26.38 11.04 8.82
N GLN A 256 -27.21 11.89 9.42
CA GLN A 256 -28.48 11.46 9.97
C GLN A 256 -29.13 10.57 8.90
N PRO A 257 -29.57 9.34 9.22
CA PRO A 257 -30.50 8.68 8.31
C PRO A 257 -31.61 9.71 8.03
N PRO A 258 -32.06 9.89 6.77
CA PRO A 258 -33.14 10.82 6.47
C PRO A 258 -34.24 10.52 7.48
N ASN A 259 -34.47 11.46 8.39
CA ASN A 259 -35.19 11.19 9.63
C ASN A 259 -36.55 10.60 9.25
N LEU A 260 -36.75 9.29 9.39
CA LEU A 260 -38.03 8.64 9.05
C LEU A 260 -39.19 9.18 9.91
N TRP A 261 -38.86 9.91 11.00
CA TRP A 261 -39.79 10.42 11.98
C TRP A 261 -39.91 11.95 12.02
N ARG A 262 -39.18 12.68 11.15
CA ARG A 262 -39.40 14.13 10.96
C ARG A 262 -39.44 14.45 9.47
N PRO A 263 -40.62 14.80 8.91
CA PRO A 263 -40.69 15.39 7.59
C PRO A 263 -39.83 16.65 7.58
N ILE A 264 -38.86 16.70 6.67
CA ILE A 264 -38.13 17.94 6.39
C ILE A 264 -39.13 18.82 5.64
N SER A 265 -39.87 19.66 6.37
CA SER A 265 -40.55 20.79 5.75
C SER A 265 -39.47 21.75 5.26
N SER A 266 -39.18 21.69 3.97
CA SER A 266 -38.30 22.65 3.30
C SER A 266 -38.83 24.07 3.52
N PRO A 267 -38.02 25.06 3.96
CA PRO A 267 -38.39 26.46 3.91
C PRO A 267 -38.12 26.97 2.49
N ALA A 268 -38.94 26.54 1.53
CA ALA A 268 -39.03 27.17 0.22
C ALA A 268 -40.28 28.05 0.22
N GLY A 269 -40.09 29.35 0.52
CA GLY A 269 -41.13 30.37 0.32
C GLY A 269 -41.52 31.17 1.55
N ALA A 270 -40.56 31.77 2.25
CA ALA A 270 -40.83 32.98 3.03
C ALA A 270 -40.01 34.13 2.42
N SER A 271 -40.57 34.74 1.37
CA SER A 271 -40.22 36.12 1.01
C SER A 271 -41.27 37.08 1.58
N PRO A 272 -40.88 38.31 1.94
CA PRO A 272 -41.59 39.14 2.90
C PRO A 272 -42.70 39.95 2.23
N ALA A 273 -43.91 39.90 2.77
CA ALA A 273 -44.95 40.85 2.40
C ALA A 273 -44.92 42.04 3.36
N ALA A 274 -44.15 43.05 2.97
CA ALA A 274 -44.45 44.42 3.36
C ALA A 274 -45.71 44.85 2.57
N THR A 275 -46.77 45.23 3.28
CA THR A 275 -47.86 46.02 2.69
C THR A 275 -48.24 47.12 3.66
N GLY A 276 -47.77 48.32 3.33
CA GLY A 276 -48.37 49.56 3.80
C GLY A 276 -49.77 49.76 3.23
N LYS A 277 -50.53 50.58 3.97
CA LYS A 277 -51.81 51.24 3.71
C LYS A 277 -52.29 51.33 2.24
N PRO A 278 -53.62 51.41 2.07
CA PRO A 278 -54.18 52.66 1.59
C PRO A 278 -55.34 53.20 2.44
N ALA A 279 -55.64 54.47 2.20
CA ALA A 279 -56.58 55.34 2.88
C ALA A 279 -58.05 54.99 2.63
N GLN A 280 -58.90 55.31 3.63
CA GLN A 280 -60.04 56.22 3.53
C GLN A 280 -60.22 56.92 4.88
#